data_AF-A0A7X3UYV4-F1
#
_entry.id   AF-A0A7X3UYV4-F1
#
_cell.length_a   1.000
_cell.length_b   1.000
_cell.length_c   1.000
_cell.angle_alpha   90.00
_cell.angle_beta   90.00
_cell.angle_gamma   90.00
#
_symmetry.space_group_name_H-M   'P 1'
#
loop_
_entity.id
_entity.type
_entity.pdbx_description
1 polymer ?
#
loop_
_entity_poly.entity_id
_entity_poly.type
_entity_poly.pdbx_seq_one_letter_code
_entity_poly.pdbx_strand_id
1 'polypeptide(L)' 'MARRRKTAAAEASLRFSKANLWFALAGLATVAAGYYVLSLGSITLAPVLLVVGYVVLLPLAIIR' A
#
# COMPACT_ATOMS: atom_id res chain seq x y z
N MET A 1 -18.56 -16.13 35.48
CA MET A 1 -19.10 -16.20 34.11
C MET A 1 -18.17 -15.45 33.17
N ALA A 2 -17.29 -16.16 32.45
CA ALA A 2 -16.32 -15.56 31.54
C ALA A 2 -17.01 -15.16 30.22
N ARG A 3 -17.07 -13.86 29.93
CA ARG A 3 -17.63 -13.32 28.69
C ARG A 3 -16.71 -13.72 27.52
N ARG A 4 -17.08 -14.80 26.81
CA ARG A 4 -16.46 -15.21 25.55
C ARG A 4 -16.64 -14.05 24.55
N ARG A 5 -15.61 -13.19 24.42
CA ARG A 5 -15.50 -12.30 23.26
C ARG A 5 -15.38 -13.24 22.06
N LYS A 6 -16.48 -13.44 21.35
CA LYS A 6 -16.45 -14.03 20.01
C LYS A 6 -15.43 -13.22 19.23
N THR A 7 -14.29 -13.84 18.98
CA THR A 7 -13.34 -13.46 17.94
C THR A 7 -14.14 -13.39 16.65
N ALA A 8 -14.71 -12.22 16.36
CA ALA A 8 -15.17 -11.86 15.03
C ALA A 8 -13.91 -11.59 14.21
N ALA A 9 -13.06 -12.62 14.06
CA ALA A 9 -12.34 -12.84 12.82
C ALA A 9 -13.41 -13.23 11.80
N ALA A 10 -14.28 -12.27 11.47
CA ALA A 10 -14.92 -12.30 10.18
C ALA A 10 -13.75 -12.38 9.21
N GLU A 11 -13.66 -13.48 8.47
CA GLU A 11 -12.76 -13.59 7.33
C GLU A 11 -12.89 -12.27 6.55
N ALA A 12 -11.92 -11.38 6.74
CA ALA A 12 -11.63 -10.36 5.76
C ALA A 12 -11.11 -11.15 4.57
N SER A 13 -12.04 -11.76 3.84
CA SER A 13 -11.79 -12.20 2.48
C SER A 13 -11.26 -10.94 1.81
N LEU A 14 -9.95 -10.89 1.63
CA LEU A 14 -9.28 -9.89 0.82
C LEU A 14 -9.91 -10.07 -0.56
N ARG A 15 -11.01 -9.35 -0.77
CA ARG A 15 -11.66 -9.24 -2.07
C ARG A 15 -10.71 -8.37 -2.85
N PHE A 16 -9.67 -9.01 -3.40
CA PHE A 16 -8.76 -8.41 -4.36
C PHE A 16 -9.58 -8.04 -5.58
N SER A 17 -10.23 -6.88 -5.50
CA SER A 17 -10.89 -6.26 -6.63
C SER A 17 -9.81 -5.90 -7.65
N LYS A 18 -10.14 -5.95 -8.94
CA LYS A 18 -9.22 -5.51 -10.00
C LYS A 18 -8.67 -4.10 -9.74
N ALA A 19 -9.49 -3.24 -9.13
CA ALA A 19 -9.07 -1.91 -8.71
C ALA A 19 -7.92 -1.94 -7.68
N ASN A 20 -7.98 -2.87 -6.73
CA ASN A 20 -6.99 -3.02 -5.68
C ASN A 20 -5.64 -3.51 -6.24
N LEU A 21 -5.69 -4.41 -7.22
CA LEU A 21 -4.50 -4.83 -7.96
C LEU A 21 -3.86 -3.67 -8.73
N TRP A 22 -4.66 -2.80 -9.35
CA TRP A 22 -4.15 -1.60 -10.02
C TRP A 22 -3.44 -0.65 -9.04
N PHE A 23 -4.00 -0.43 -7.84
CA PHE A 23 -3.33 0.36 -6.81
C PHE A 23 -2.04 -0.30 -6.31
N ALA A 24 -2.01 -1.63 -6.19
CA ALA A 24 -0.81 -2.36 -5.80
C ALA A 24 0.31 -2.21 -6.84
N LEU A 25 -0.03 -2.39 -8.13
CA LEU A 25 0.93 -2.23 -9.23
C LEU A 25 1.42 -0.78 -9.35
N ALA A 26 0.51 0.19 -9.27
CA ALA A 26 0.87 1.60 -9.29
C ALA A 26 1.75 1.97 -8.09
N GLY A 27 1.42 1.49 -6.88
CA GLY A 27 2.21 1.72 -5.67
C GLY A 27 3.60 1.14 -5.78
N LEU A 28 3.72 -0.11 -6.22
CA LEU A 28 5.02 -0.78 -6.40
C LEU A 28 5.87 -0.08 -7.47
N ALA A 29 5.28 0.28 -8.61
CA ALA A 29 5.96 1.03 -9.66
C ALA A 29 6.43 2.41 -9.16
N THR A 30 5.61 3.10 -8.36
CA THR A 30 5.95 4.42 -7.80
C THR A 30 7.11 4.30 -6.81
N VAL A 31 7.11 3.29 -5.94
CA VAL A 31 8.21 3.05 -5.00
C VAL A 31 9.50 2.69 -5.73
N ALA A 32 9.43 1.82 -6.73
CA ALA A 32 10.57 1.47 -7.56
C ALA A 32 11.15 2.68 -8.29
N ALA A 33 10.28 3.52 -8.90
CA ALA A 33 10.68 4.78 -9.50
C ALA A 33 11.29 5.74 -8.49
N GLY A 34 10.76 5.82 -7.27
CA GLY A 34 11.31 6.62 -6.17
C GLY A 34 12.74 6.22 -5.83
N TYR A 35 13.00 4.92 -5.65
CA TYR A 35 14.36 4.42 -5.42
C TYR A 35 15.29 4.61 -6.62
N TYR A 36 14.77 4.46 -7.85
CA TYR A 36 15.54 4.76 -9.05
C TYR A 36 15.95 6.24 -9.11
N VAL A 37 15.02 7.16 -8.87
CA VAL A 37 15.30 8.60 -8.80
C VAL A 37 16.24 8.92 -7.63
N LEU A 38 16.13 8.21 -6.50
CA LEU A 38 17.06 8.35 -5.38
C LEU A 38 18.49 7.95 -5.78
N SER A 39 18.63 6.89 -6.59
CA SER A 39 19.93 6.46 -7.11
C SER A 39 20.59 7.49 -8.03
N LEU A 40 19.81 8.37 -8.66
CA LEU A 40 20.30 9.51 -9.43
C LEU A 40 20.71 10.71 -8.56
N GLY A 41 20.58 10.61 -7.23
CA GLY A 41 20.93 11.65 -6.27
C GLY A 41 19.84 12.68 -6.01
N SER A 42 18.62 12.50 -6.54
CA SER A 42 17.53 13.46 -6.34
C SER A 42 16.89 13.32 -4.96
N ILE A 43 17.24 14.23 -4.06
CA ILE A 43 16.73 14.28 -2.67
C ILE A 43 15.37 14.96 -2.52
N THR A 44 14.81 15.58 -3.55
CA THR A 44 13.47 16.21 -3.50
C THR A 44 12.41 15.30 -4.10
N LEU A 45 12.64 14.80 -5.32
CA LEU A 45 11.63 14.04 -6.04
C LEU A 45 11.50 12.59 -5.54
N ALA A 46 12.61 11.98 -5.09
CA ALA A 46 12.57 10.61 -4.57
C ALA A 46 11.76 10.48 -3.27
N PRO A 47 11.95 11.32 -2.23
CA PRO A 47 11.10 11.23 -1.04
C PRO A 47 9.63 11.46 -1.35
N VAL A 48 9.29 12.36 -2.26
CA VAL A 48 7.90 12.59 -2.69
C VAL A 48 7.30 11.33 -3.31
N LEU A 49 8.00 10.70 -4.27
CA LEU A 49 7.55 9.45 -4.89
C LEU A 49 7.39 8.33 -3.85
N LEU A 50 8.37 8.18 -2.96
CA LEU A 50 8.35 7.14 -1.92
C LEU A 50 7.19 7.36 -0.94
N VAL A 51 6.93 8.59 -0.52
CA VAL A 51 5.80 8.92 0.37
C VAL A 51 4.47 8.65 -0.33
N VAL A 52 4.29 9.08 -1.58
CA VAL A 52 3.04 8.82 -2.33
C VAL A 52 2.83 7.31 -2.54
N GLY A 53 3.86 6.59 -2.96
CA GLY A 53 3.79 5.14 -3.16
C GLY A 53 3.48 4.39 -1.87
N TYR A 54 4.20 4.71 -0.79
CA TYR A 54 4.14 3.96 0.46
C TYR A 54 2.96 4.35 1.36
N VAL A 55 2.65 5.64 1.48
CA VAL A 55 1.64 6.15 2.43
C VAL A 55 0.26 6.26 1.80
N VAL A 56 0.16 6.38 0.46
CA VAL A 56 -1.13 6.57 -0.22
C VAL A 56 -1.50 5.35 -1.05
N LEU A 57 -0.66 4.96 -2.02
CA LEU A 57 -1.03 3.92 -2.98
C LEU A 57 -1.09 2.52 -2.35
N LEU A 58 -0.10 2.15 -1.54
CA LEU A 58 -0.09 0.83 -0.88
C LEU A 58 -1.25 0.64 0.12
N PRO A 59 -1.59 1.60 1.00
CA PRO A 59 -2.76 1.45 1.87
C PRO A 59 -4.07 1.40 1.09
N LEU A 60 -4.21 2.20 0.03
CA LEU A 60 -5.37 2.12 -0.85
C LEU A 60 -5.49 0.74 -1.51
N ALA A 61 -4.36 0.12 -1.87
CA ALA A 61 -4.30 -1.23 -2.43
C ALA A 61 -4.65 -2.35 -1.44
N ILE A 62 -4.78 -2.06 -0.15
CA ILE A 62 -5.13 -3.05 0.88
C ILE A 62 -6.58 -2.86 1.33
N ILE A 63 -7.01 -1.60 1.46
CA ILE A 63 -8.31 -1.24 2.06
C ILE A 63 -9.45 -1.27 1.02
N ARG A 64 -9.16 -0.99 -0.25
CA ARG A 64 -10.18 -0.90 -1.32
C ARG A 64 -10.46 -2.25 -2.00
#